data_AF-A0A9X8RBR1-F1
#
_entry.id   AF-A0A9X8RBR1-F1
#
_cell.length_a   1.000
_cell.length_b   1.000
_cell.length_c   1.000
_cell.angle_alpha   90.00
_cell.angle_beta   90.00
_cell.angle_gamma   90.00
#
_symmetry.space_group_name_H-M   'P 1'
#
loop_
_entity.id
_entity.type
_entity.pdbx_description
1 polymer ?
#
loop_
_entity_poly.entity_id
_entity_poly.type
_entity_poly.pdbx_seq_one_letter_code
_entity_poly.pdbx_strand_id
1 'polypeptide(L)'
;MKKFLVICLTACSLFLVNLNHSAAQENKAKPESVQFTEAQKSEIAKIQKQILADKKLLIEKYVEFGALSKEEADKMVSHFEEHYKMMEEHNFQIPPHRPHSRHMHK
;
A
#
# COMPACT_ATOMS: atom_id res chain seq x y z
N MET A 1 6.09 50.31 -30.44
CA MET A 1 6.14 48.92 -29.95
C MET A 1 7.35 48.59 -29.05
N LYS A 2 8.15 49.57 -28.58
CA LYS A 2 9.29 49.29 -27.67
C LYS A 2 8.94 49.43 -26.18
N LYS A 3 7.89 50.19 -25.85
CA LYS A 3 7.45 50.43 -24.46
C LYS A 3 6.54 49.32 -23.91
N PHE A 4 5.84 48.59 -24.78
CA PHE A 4 5.02 47.43 -24.40
C PHE A 4 5.84 46.15 -24.21
N LEU A 5 7.02 46.05 -24.84
CA LEU A 5 7.92 44.90 -24.71
C LEU A 5 8.64 44.85 -23.35
N VAL A 6 8.87 46.01 -22.73
CA VAL A 6 9.52 46.12 -21.42
C VAL A 6 8.59 45.70 -20.28
N ILE A 7 7.29 45.95 -20.42
CA ILE A 7 6.28 45.64 -19.39
C ILE A 7 6.02 44.13 -19.28
N CYS A 8 6.06 43.40 -20.41
CA CYS A 8 5.94 41.93 -20.40
C CYS A 8 7.16 41.25 -19.75
N LEU A 9 8.37 41.80 -19.90
CA LEU A 9 9.57 41.19 -19.30
C LEU A 9 9.62 41.35 -17.77
N THR A 10 9.06 42.45 -17.23
CA THR A 10 8.99 42.69 -15.77
C THR A 10 7.91 41.90 -15.05
N ALA A 11 6.89 41.39 -15.76
CA ALA A 11 5.84 40.57 -15.15
C ALA A 11 6.23 39.08 -15.05
N CYS A 12 7.12 38.60 -15.93
CA CYS A 12 7.58 37.20 -15.91
C CYS A 12 8.60 36.90 -14.79
N SER A 13 9.28 37.92 -14.26
CA SER A 13 10.32 37.75 -13.23
C SER A 13 9.77 37.55 -11.81
N LEU A 14 8.48 37.76 -11.56
CA LEU A 14 7.85 37.51 -10.25
C LEU A 14 7.39 36.06 -10.04
N PHE A 15 7.48 35.19 -11.06
CA PHE A 15 7.09 33.78 -10.95
C PHE A 15 8.24 32.79 -10.71
N LEU A 16 9.49 33.26 -10.61
CA LEU A 16 10.66 32.38 -10.50
C LEU A 16 11.26 32.25 -9.09
N VAL A 17 10.68 32.89 -8.07
CA VAL A 17 11.21 32.88 -6.69
C VAL A 17 10.41 31.95 -5.77
N ASN A 18 10.19 30.69 -6.16
CA ASN A 18 9.77 29.64 -5.22
C ASN A 18 10.14 28.23 -5.70
N LEU A 19 11.34 28.07 -6.27
CA LEU A 19 11.97 26.75 -6.40
C LEU A 19 13.10 26.57 -5.38
N ASN A 20 12.83 26.89 -4.11
CA ASN A 20 13.51 26.20 -3.02
C ASN A 20 12.80 24.86 -2.83
N HIS A 21 12.98 23.95 -3.79
CA HIS A 21 12.83 22.53 -3.51
C HIS A 21 14.00 22.17 -2.60
N SER A 22 13.87 22.49 -1.30
CA SER A 22 14.59 21.74 -0.30
C SER A 22 14.26 20.30 -0.61
N ALA A 23 15.23 19.57 -1.15
CA ALA A 23 15.22 18.13 -1.13
C ALA A 23 15.06 17.79 0.35
N ALA A 24 13.81 17.59 0.76
CA ALA A 24 13.46 17.15 2.08
C ALA A 24 14.13 15.79 2.17
N GLN A 25 15.28 15.77 2.84
CA GLN A 25 15.87 14.57 3.36
C GLN A 25 14.83 14.05 4.34
N GLU A 26 13.87 13.26 3.82
CA GLU A 26 12.89 12.54 4.60
C GLU A 26 13.67 11.57 5.48
N ASN A 27 14.08 12.04 6.65
CA ASN A 27 14.14 11.18 7.82
C ASN A 27 12.70 10.72 8.05
N LYS A 28 12.24 9.71 7.31
CA LYS A 28 10.97 9.03 7.58
C LYS A 28 11.15 8.35 8.93
N ALA A 29 10.89 9.09 10.01
CA ALA A 29 10.66 8.50 11.31
C ALA A 29 9.62 7.40 11.10
N LYS A 30 9.93 6.17 11.51
CA LYS A 30 8.96 5.08 11.43
C LYS A 30 7.72 5.53 12.18
N PRO A 31 6.51 5.42 11.60
CA PRO A 31 5.30 5.71 12.34
C PRO A 31 5.30 4.85 13.62
N GLU A 32 5.07 5.49 14.75
CA GLU A 32 4.95 4.79 16.03
C GLU A 32 3.82 3.74 15.94
N SER A 33 3.99 2.62 16.64
CA SER A 33 2.98 1.56 16.67
C SER A 33 1.72 2.08 17.35
N VAL A 34 0.63 2.24 16.58
CA VAL A 34 -0.68 2.68 17.10
C VAL A 34 -1.47 1.47 17.60
N GLN A 35 -1.96 1.51 18.84
CA GLN A 35 -2.94 0.53 19.30
C GLN A 35 -4.35 0.91 18.81
N PHE A 36 -5.03 -0.02 18.15
CA PHE A 36 -6.39 0.20 17.67
C PHE A 36 -7.44 0.01 18.77
N THR A 37 -8.46 0.85 18.75
CA THR A 37 -9.68 0.68 19.54
C THR A 37 -10.50 -0.52 19.06
N GLU A 38 -11.44 -1.01 19.86
CA GLU A 38 -12.34 -2.11 19.46
C GLU A 38 -13.16 -1.77 18.20
N ALA A 39 -13.63 -0.52 18.07
CA ALA A 39 -14.37 -0.08 16.89
C ALA A 39 -13.50 -0.12 15.63
N GLN A 40 -12.25 0.35 15.72
CA GLN A 40 -11.29 0.29 14.61
C GLN A 40 -10.94 -1.16 14.25
N LYS A 41 -10.72 -2.03 15.23
CA LYS A 41 -10.48 -3.46 14.98
C LYS A 41 -11.66 -4.12 14.29
N SER A 42 -12.89 -3.79 14.69
CA SER A 42 -14.11 -4.30 14.06
C SER A 42 -14.22 -3.85 12.59
N GLU A 43 -13.92 -2.58 12.31
CA GLU A 43 -13.91 -2.05 10.94
C GLU A 43 -12.85 -2.74 10.07
N ILE A 44 -11.62 -2.89 10.58
CA ILE A 44 -10.55 -3.60 9.87
C ILE A 44 -10.92 -5.07 9.65
N ALA A 45 -11.47 -5.74 10.66
CA ALA A 45 -11.90 -7.14 10.55
C ALA A 45 -12.96 -7.32 9.46
N LYS A 46 -13.93 -6.39 9.37
CA LYS A 46 -14.94 -6.41 8.31
C LYS A 46 -14.31 -6.32 6.92
N ILE A 47 -13.35 -5.40 6.75
CA ILE A 47 -12.61 -5.24 5.49
C ILE A 47 -11.81 -6.51 5.16
N GLN A 48 -11.07 -7.07 6.13
CA GLN A 48 -10.29 -8.29 5.93
C GLN A 48 -11.16 -9.50 5.58
N LYS A 49 -12.35 -9.63 6.19
CA LYS A 49 -13.32 -10.68 5.82
C LYS A 49 -13.82 -10.55 4.39
N GLN A 50 -14.10 -9.32 3.93
CA GLN A 50 -14.48 -9.08 2.55
C GLN A 50 -13.35 -9.45 1.59
N ILE A 51 -12.12 -9.01 1.88
CA ILE A 51 -10.93 -9.35 1.08
C ILE A 51 -10.73 -10.88 1.03
N LEU A 52 -10.92 -11.59 2.13
CA LEU A 52 -10.83 -13.05 2.16
C LEU A 52 -11.90 -13.70 1.26
N ALA A 53 -13.14 -13.22 1.32
CA ALA A 53 -14.21 -13.71 0.45
C ALA A 53 -13.90 -13.46 -1.02
N ASP A 54 -13.45 -12.25 -1.37
CA ASP A 54 -13.09 -11.87 -2.74
C ASP A 54 -11.91 -12.70 -3.26
N LYS A 55 -10.91 -12.98 -2.42
CA LYS A 55 -9.79 -13.88 -2.76
C LYS A 55 -10.26 -15.30 -3.03
N LYS A 56 -11.14 -15.85 -2.20
CA LYS A 56 -11.70 -17.20 -2.43
C LYS A 56 -12.45 -17.28 -3.75
N LEU A 57 -13.31 -16.30 -4.03
CA LEU A 57 -14.04 -16.19 -5.29
C LEU A 57 -13.09 -16.08 -6.50
N LEU A 58 -12.04 -15.28 -6.39
CA LEU A 58 -11.04 -15.14 -7.45
C LEU A 58 -10.34 -16.47 -7.76
N ILE A 59 -9.95 -17.22 -6.74
CA ILE A 59 -9.32 -18.54 -6.90
C ILE A 59 -10.29 -19.54 -7.53
N GLU A 60 -11.56 -19.54 -7.12
CA GLU A 60 -12.60 -20.36 -7.73
C GLU A 60 -12.73 -20.05 -9.24
N LYS A 61 -12.68 -18.77 -9.64
CA LYS A 61 -12.69 -18.38 -11.05
C LYS A 61 -11.47 -18.88 -11.82
N TYR A 62 -10.29 -18.88 -11.22
CA TYR A 62 -9.12 -19.47 -11.87
C TYR A 62 -9.24 -20.99 -12.08
N VAL A 63 -9.90 -21.70 -11.16
CA VAL A 63 -10.22 -23.13 -11.35
C VAL A 63 -11.24 -23.31 -12.48
N GLU A 64 -12.30 -22.50 -12.50
CA GLU A 64 -13.34 -22.51 -13.54
C GLU A 64 -12.75 -22.29 -14.94
N PHE A 65 -11.77 -21.38 -15.06
CA PHE A 65 -11.10 -21.08 -16.33
C PHE A 65 -9.97 -22.06 -16.67
N GLY A 66 -9.73 -23.08 -15.84
CA GLY A 66 -8.67 -24.06 -16.04
C GLY A 66 -7.25 -23.52 -15.88
N ALA A 67 -7.09 -22.32 -15.30
CA ALA A 67 -5.80 -21.70 -15.04
C ALA A 67 -5.13 -22.21 -13.75
N LEU A 68 -5.89 -22.91 -12.91
CA LEU A 68 -5.43 -23.44 -11.63
C LEU A 68 -6.06 -24.81 -11.36
N SER A 69 -5.30 -25.75 -10.82
CA SER A 69 -5.88 -27.01 -10.34
C SER A 69 -6.68 -26.80 -9.04
N LYS A 70 -7.65 -27.68 -8.78
CA LYS A 70 -8.42 -27.64 -7.53
C LYS A 70 -7.52 -27.81 -6.28
N GLU A 71 -6.51 -28.67 -6.37
CA GLU A 71 -5.57 -28.93 -5.27
C GLU A 71 -4.71 -27.72 -4.94
N GLU A 72 -4.25 -26.98 -5.96
CA GLU A 72 -3.53 -25.71 -5.75
C GLU A 72 -4.47 -24.63 -5.19
N ALA A 73 -5.70 -24.55 -5.69
CA ALA A 73 -6.72 -23.65 -5.18
C ALA A 73 -7.00 -23.87 -3.69
N ASP A 74 -7.20 -25.11 -3.26
CA ASP A 74 -7.47 -25.46 -1.87
C ASP A 74 -6.29 -25.06 -0.95
N LYS A 75 -5.05 -25.26 -1.40
CA LYS A 75 -3.85 -24.80 -0.67
C LYS A 75 -3.81 -23.28 -0.54
N MET A 76 -4.10 -22.55 -1.62
CA MET A 76 -4.13 -21.08 -1.60
C MET A 76 -5.22 -20.55 -0.65
N VAL A 77 -6.42 -21.15 -0.70
CA VAL A 77 -7.53 -20.81 0.21
C VAL A 77 -7.13 -21.05 1.67
N SER A 78 -6.51 -22.20 1.98
CA SER A 78 -6.01 -22.50 3.32
C SER A 78 -5.02 -21.44 3.83
N HIS A 79 -4.07 -21.03 2.99
CA HIS A 79 -3.13 -19.95 3.34
C HIS A 79 -3.80 -18.60 3.57
N PHE A 80 -4.85 -18.27 2.82
CA PHE A 80 -5.59 -17.03 3.05
C PHE A 80 -6.34 -17.05 4.38
N GLU A 81 -6.91 -18.20 4.76
CA GLU A 81 -7.58 -18.37 6.05
C GLU A 81 -6.60 -18.33 7.22
N GLU A 82 -5.46 -19.02 7.10
CA GLU A 82 -4.39 -18.98 8.09
C GLU A 82 -3.88 -17.55 8.30
N HIS A 83 -3.65 -16.82 7.21
CA HIS A 83 -3.22 -15.44 7.28
C HIS A 83 -4.26 -14.52 7.94
N TYR A 84 -5.56 -14.74 7.68
CA TYR A 84 -6.62 -13.99 8.36
C TYR A 84 -6.61 -14.27 9.88
N LYS A 85 -6.46 -15.54 10.30
CA LYS A 85 -6.36 -15.90 11.73
C LYS A 85 -5.16 -15.23 12.39
N MET A 86 -4.00 -15.24 11.73
CA MET A 86 -2.81 -14.54 12.22
C MET A 86 -3.09 -13.03 12.39
N MET A 87 -3.76 -12.39 11.42
CA MET A 87 -4.14 -10.98 11.57
C MET A 87 -5.05 -10.74 12.77
N GLU A 88 -6.03 -11.61 13.02
CA GLU A 88 -6.93 -11.53 14.17
C GLU A 88 -6.19 -11.68 15.50
N GLU A 89 -5.32 -12.69 15.62
CA GLU A 89 -4.46 -12.93 16.80
C GLU A 89 -3.54 -11.74 17.10
N HIS A 90 -3.07 -11.06 16.05
CA HIS A 90 -2.22 -9.87 16.16
C HIS A 90 -3.01 -8.55 16.23
N ASN A 91 -4.31 -8.59 16.54
CA ASN A 91 -5.17 -7.40 16.67
C ASN A 91 -5.16 -6.49 15.43
N PHE A 92 -4.99 -7.10 14.25
CA PHE A 92 -4.89 -6.45 12.94
C PHE A 92 -3.77 -5.42 12.81
N GLN A 93 -2.73 -5.53 13.63
CA GLN A 93 -1.55 -4.66 13.54
C GLN A 93 -0.80 -4.85 12.21
N ILE A 94 -0.26 -3.75 11.70
CA ILE A 94 0.54 -3.79 10.47
C ILE A 94 1.86 -4.51 10.79
N PRO A 95 2.19 -5.62 10.10
CA PRO A 95 3.43 -6.34 10.35
C PRO A 95 4.65 -5.46 10.00
N PRO A 96 5.74 -5.55 10.77
CA PRO A 96 6.92 -4.76 10.50
C PRO A 96 7.51 -5.12 9.13
N HIS A 97 7.82 -4.12 8.32
CA HIS A 97 8.58 -4.32 7.09
C HIS A 97 9.95 -4.92 7.42
N ARG A 98 10.17 -6.18 7.02
CA ARG A 98 11.50 -6.80 7.09
C ARG A 98 12.27 -6.46 5.82
N PRO A 99 13.51 -5.96 5.92
CA PRO A 99 14.32 -5.75 4.73
C PRO A 99 14.56 -7.10 4.05
N HIS A 100 14.25 -7.19 2.75
CA HIS A 100 14.59 -8.37 1.97
C HIS A 100 16.11 -8.45 1.84
N SER A 101 16.73 -9.48 2.44
CA SER A 101 18.13 -9.79 2.17
C SER A 101 18.26 -10.16 0.70
N ARG A 102 19.03 -9.36 -0.06
CA ARG A 102 19.36 -9.66 -1.45
C ARG A 102 20.18 -10.95 -1.44
N HIS A 103 19.57 -12.09 -1.78
CA HIS A 103 20.32 -13.31 -2.00
C HIS A 103 21.22 -13.08 -3.20
N MET A 104 22.51 -12.83 -2.92
CA MET A 104 23.55 -12.90 -3.95
C MET A 104 23.63 -14.36 -4.37
N HIS A 105 23.07 -14.70 -5.52
CA HIS A 105 23.38 -15.97 -6.16
C HIS A 105 24.89 -15.96 -6.46
N LYS A 106 25.63 -16.89 -5.82
CA LYS A 106 27.02 -17.20 -6.16
C LYS A 106 27.07 -18.06 -7.40
#